data_AF-A0A969LAJ3-F1
#
_entry.id   AF-A0A969LAJ3-F1
#
_cell.length_a   1.000
_cell.length_b   1.000
_cell.length_c   1.000
_cell.angle_alpha   90.00
_cell.angle_beta   90.00
_cell.angle_gamma   90.00
#
_symmetry.space_group_name_H-M   'P 1'
#
loop_
_entity.id
_entity.type
_entity.pdbx_description
1 polymer ?
#
loop_
_entity_poly.entity_id
_entity_poly.type
_entity_poly.pdbx_seq_one_letter_code
_entity_poly.pdbx_strand_id
1 'polypeptide(L)'
;MSDACPLAGTSAWVYGHVHPETIDDLVVTGDVWIANEDGQVIAVLEGVHLARGNEATLLKSEHEHASDSYQITWQPEPLPTTPARTGRWLLLGDQQGGAQKVRDLLEQQGHTTVLVESAFPDLATAQACLQQSGPCTGIVHLGSLDSTACATLADLDAAHQRGCISVLHLVQALAEIGWSEAPRLVLVTQGVRSVDDDNQITGVAQSPLLGLGRVIQNEHPDLRCTLVGH
;
A
#
# COMPACT_ATOMS: atom_id res chain seq x y z
N MET A 1 -24.59 18.76 47.26
CA MET A 1 -24.45 17.29 47.33
C MET A 1 -23.36 16.92 46.35
N SER A 2 -22.15 16.77 46.88
CA SER A 2 -20.95 16.42 46.14
C SER A 2 -20.47 15.12 46.78
N ASP A 3 -20.62 14.01 46.06
CA ASP A 3 -20.04 12.72 46.44
C ASP A 3 -18.53 12.81 46.23
N ALA A 4 -17.81 13.04 47.33
CA ALA A 4 -16.38 12.87 47.38
C ALA A 4 -16.07 11.38 47.52
N CYS A 5 -15.38 10.84 46.52
CA CYS A 5 -14.68 9.55 46.58
C CYS A 5 -13.73 9.56 47.79
N PRO A 6 -13.96 8.77 48.85
CA PRO A 6 -12.95 8.56 49.87
C PRO A 6 -11.91 7.59 49.29
N LEU A 7 -10.71 7.53 49.87
CA LEU A 7 -9.53 6.76 49.42
C LEU A 7 -8.52 7.55 48.58
N ALA A 8 -8.17 8.76 49.06
CA ALA A 8 -6.81 9.24 48.95
C ALA A 8 -6.10 9.01 50.29
N GLY A 9 -5.21 8.02 50.38
CA GLY A 9 -4.24 7.90 51.48
C GLY A 9 -4.46 6.81 52.55
N THR A 10 -5.32 5.83 52.35
CA THR A 10 -5.57 4.77 53.35
C THR A 10 -4.64 3.56 53.15
N SER A 11 -4.01 3.09 54.22
CA SER A 11 -3.20 1.87 54.19
C SER A 11 -4.13 0.67 53.95
N ALA A 12 -3.75 -0.25 53.09
CA ALA A 12 -4.48 -1.50 52.87
C ALA A 12 -3.59 -2.69 53.23
N TRP A 13 -4.19 -3.71 53.83
CA TRP A 13 -3.53 -4.98 54.11
C TRP A 13 -3.84 -5.96 53.00
N VAL A 14 -2.82 -6.69 52.55
CA VAL A 14 -2.94 -7.71 51.51
C VAL A 14 -2.56 -9.05 52.10
N TYR A 15 -3.46 -10.01 52.00
CA TYR A 15 -3.22 -11.40 52.39
C TYR A 15 -3.35 -12.30 51.16
N GLY A 16 -2.37 -13.18 50.96
CA GLY A 16 -2.36 -14.12 49.84
C GLY A 16 -2.38 -15.57 50.33
N HIS A 17 -3.20 -16.42 49.69
CA HIS A 17 -3.18 -17.86 49.90
C HIS A 17 -2.83 -18.56 48.59
N VAL A 18 -1.71 -19.28 48.60
CA VAL A 18 -1.25 -20.04 47.43
C VAL A 18 -1.93 -21.41 47.42
N HIS A 19 -2.51 -21.78 46.28
CA HIS A 19 -3.10 -23.10 46.09
C HIS A 19 -1.99 -24.14 45.90
N PRO A 20 -2.09 -25.33 46.54
CA PRO A 20 -1.06 -26.37 46.46
C PRO A 20 -0.98 -27.07 45.10
N GLU A 21 -1.95 -26.86 44.21
CA GLU A 21 -1.96 -27.41 42.84
C GLU A 21 -1.12 -26.54 41.91
N THR A 22 0.20 -26.70 41.97
CA THR A 22 1.13 -26.13 41.00
C THR A 22 1.16 -27.04 39.77
N ILE A 23 0.61 -26.59 38.64
CA ILE A 23 0.56 -27.35 37.38
C ILE A 23 1.91 -27.24 36.61
N ASP A 24 2.75 -26.25 36.97
CA ASP A 24 4.05 -25.99 36.34
C ASP A 24 4.96 -25.15 37.28
N ASP A 25 6.28 -25.39 37.33
CA ASP A 25 7.26 -24.71 38.22
C ASP A 25 7.37 -23.19 37.98
N LEU A 26 6.69 -22.68 36.96
CA LEU A 26 6.70 -21.29 36.50
C LEU A 26 5.45 -20.48 36.83
N VAL A 27 4.36 -21.12 37.28
CA VAL A 27 3.08 -20.45 37.55
C VAL A 27 2.56 -20.81 38.94
N VAL A 28 2.41 -19.81 39.79
CA VAL A 28 1.78 -19.93 41.11
C VAL A 28 0.34 -19.46 41.00
N THR A 29 -0.61 -20.29 41.42
CA THR A 29 -2.03 -19.93 41.50
C THR A 29 -2.42 -19.67 42.94
N GLY A 30 -3.21 -18.64 43.21
CA GLY A 30 -3.72 -18.37 44.54
C GLY A 30 -4.75 -17.27 44.61
N ASP A 31 -5.29 -17.07 45.80
CA ASP A 31 -6.30 -16.05 46.07
C ASP A 31 -5.69 -14.90 46.88
N VAL A 32 -6.17 -13.68 46.66
CA VAL A 32 -5.71 -12.47 47.34
C VAL A 32 -6.90 -11.73 47.95
N TRP A 33 -6.80 -11.44 49.25
CA TRP A 33 -7.75 -10.59 49.97
C TRP A 33 -7.10 -9.26 50.29
N ILE A 34 -7.82 -8.18 50.01
CA ILE A 34 -7.43 -6.81 50.34
C ILE A 34 -8.37 -6.32 51.42
N ALA A 35 -7.83 -5.88 52.56
CA ALA A 35 -8.59 -5.38 53.70
C ALA A 35 -8.21 -3.94 54.04
N ASN A 36 -9.16 -3.20 54.61
CA ASN A 36 -8.91 -1.88 55.18
C ASN A 36 -8.23 -1.99 56.56
N GLU A 37 -7.93 -0.84 57.18
CA GLU A 37 -7.25 -0.78 58.49
C GLU A 37 -8.09 -1.39 59.65
N ASP A 38 -9.41 -1.46 59.50
CA ASP A 38 -10.32 -2.09 60.46
C ASP A 38 -10.41 -3.62 60.30
N GLY A 39 -9.66 -4.21 59.35
CA GLY A 39 -9.66 -5.64 59.06
C GLY A 39 -10.85 -6.11 58.22
N GLN A 40 -11.65 -5.18 57.69
CA GLN A 40 -12.74 -5.50 56.77
C GLN A 40 -12.17 -5.73 55.36
N VAL A 41 -12.45 -6.90 54.79
CA VAL A 41 -12.09 -7.22 53.40
C VAL A 41 -12.90 -6.33 52.45
N ILE A 42 -12.19 -5.55 51.64
CA ILE A 42 -12.76 -4.64 50.63
C ILE A 42 -12.69 -5.21 49.21
N ALA A 43 -11.80 -6.16 48.95
CA ALA A 43 -11.73 -6.87 47.66
C ALA A 43 -11.17 -8.29 47.82
N VAL A 44 -11.62 -9.19 46.95
CA VAL A 44 -11.11 -10.56 46.81
C VAL A 44 -10.81 -10.82 45.34
N LEU A 45 -9.61 -11.33 45.08
CA LEU A 45 -9.17 -11.82 43.77
C LEU A 45 -9.02 -13.33 43.90
N GLU A 46 -9.89 -14.08 43.22
CA GLU A 46 -9.87 -15.55 43.24
C GLU A 46 -9.16 -16.09 42.00
N GLY A 47 -8.32 -17.12 42.15
CA GLY A 47 -7.65 -17.79 41.04
C GLY A 47 -6.61 -16.93 40.31
N VAL A 48 -5.89 -16.06 41.02
CA VAL A 48 -4.82 -15.25 40.45
C VAL A 48 -3.67 -16.15 40.03
N HIS A 49 -3.30 -16.08 38.75
CA HIS A 49 -2.13 -16.76 38.21
C HIS A 49 -0.95 -15.79 38.16
N LEU A 50 0.09 -16.11 38.92
CA LEU A 50 1.36 -15.38 38.97
C LEU A 50 2.42 -16.22 38.24
N ALA A 51 2.72 -15.84 37.01
CA ALA A 51 3.82 -16.42 36.26
C ALA A 51 5.09 -15.60 36.45
N ARG A 52 6.25 -16.25 36.62
CA ARG A 52 7.54 -15.54 36.68
C ARG A 52 7.90 -15.00 35.30
N GLY A 53 7.52 -13.75 35.02
CA GLY A 53 8.01 -13.00 33.86
C GLY A 53 9.50 -12.67 34.05
N ASN A 54 10.34 -12.98 33.06
CA ASN A 54 11.65 -12.37 32.99
C ASN A 54 11.49 -11.03 32.23
N GLU A 55 12.17 -9.98 32.69
CA GLU A 55 12.10 -8.63 32.11
C GLU A 55 12.47 -8.64 30.61
N ALA A 56 13.37 -9.54 30.21
CA ALA A 56 13.72 -9.77 28.80
C ALA A 56 12.60 -10.43 27.99
N THR A 57 11.65 -11.18 28.56
CA THR A 57 10.52 -11.79 27.82
C THR A 57 9.40 -10.77 27.60
N LEU A 58 9.20 -9.85 28.55
CA LEU A 58 8.23 -8.75 28.42
C LEU A 58 8.76 -7.64 27.49
N LEU A 59 10.08 -7.36 27.51
CA LEU A 59 10.70 -6.36 26.64
C LEU A 59 11.08 -6.90 25.25
N LYS A 60 11.35 -8.20 25.08
CA LYS A 60 11.61 -8.80 23.76
C LYS A 60 10.40 -8.69 22.83
N SER A 61 9.18 -8.83 23.34
CA SER A 61 7.98 -8.65 22.50
C SER A 61 7.82 -7.23 21.98
N GLU A 62 8.36 -6.20 22.66
CA GLU A 62 8.28 -4.82 22.19
C GLU A 62 9.48 -4.41 21.33
N HIS A 63 10.69 -4.88 21.65
CA HIS A 63 11.91 -4.46 20.96
C HIS A 63 12.36 -5.36 19.81
N GLU A 64 12.06 -6.68 19.80
CA GLU A 64 12.42 -7.55 18.66
C GLU A 64 11.51 -7.29 17.44
N HIS A 65 10.30 -6.78 17.62
CA HIS A 65 9.40 -6.47 16.50
C HIS A 65 9.62 -5.09 15.88
N ALA A 66 10.16 -4.13 16.63
CA ALA A 66 10.39 -2.77 16.12
C ALA A 66 11.54 -2.73 15.10
N SER A 67 12.61 -3.51 15.29
CA SER A 67 13.77 -3.52 14.38
C SER A 67 13.47 -4.13 12.99
N ASP A 68 12.44 -4.96 12.91
CA ASP A 68 12.05 -5.68 11.69
C ASP A 68 10.85 -5.03 10.99
N SER A 69 10.36 -3.90 11.52
CA SER A 69 9.28 -3.13 10.94
C SER A 69 9.82 -2.00 10.07
N TYR A 70 9.26 -1.85 8.87
CA TYR A 70 9.54 -0.71 7.98
C TYR A 70 8.23 -0.09 7.51
N GLN A 71 8.25 1.23 7.36
CA GLN A 71 7.14 2.00 6.80
C GLN A 71 7.61 2.73 5.54
N ILE A 72 6.72 2.80 4.55
CA ILE A 72 6.95 3.62 3.36
C ILE A 72 6.56 5.06 3.71
N THR A 73 7.52 5.98 3.62
CA THR A 73 7.31 7.42 3.76
C THR A 73 7.69 8.15 2.48
N TRP A 74 6.88 9.12 2.07
CA TRP A 74 7.17 9.96 0.90
C TRP A 74 8.01 11.17 1.30
N GLN A 75 9.00 11.49 0.48
CA GLN A 75 9.85 12.67 0.66
C GLN A 75 9.76 13.53 -0.60
N PRO A 76 9.65 14.87 -0.47
CA PRO A 76 9.69 15.76 -1.61
C PRO A 76 11.01 15.64 -2.37
N GLU A 77 10.95 15.41 -3.68
CA GLU A 77 12.12 15.32 -4.56
C GLU A 77 11.96 16.29 -5.74
N PRO A 78 12.96 17.13 -6.05
CA PRO A 78 12.89 18.05 -7.18
C PRO A 78 12.86 17.29 -8.51
N LEU A 79 12.06 17.79 -9.47
CA LEU A 79 12.00 17.19 -10.80
C LEU A 79 13.38 17.26 -11.47
N PRO A 80 13.90 16.12 -11.99
CA PRO A 80 15.20 16.11 -12.64
C PRO A 80 15.17 16.93 -13.92
N THR A 81 16.09 17.90 -14.04
CA THR A 81 16.25 18.72 -15.24
C THR A 81 17.09 17.97 -16.27
N THR A 82 16.48 17.01 -16.96
CA THR A 82 17.14 16.30 -18.07
C THR A 82 16.82 17.02 -19.39
N PRO A 83 17.80 17.33 -20.26
CA PRO A 83 17.53 17.99 -21.52
C PRO A 83 16.56 17.15 -22.37
N ALA A 84 15.45 17.75 -22.77
CA ALA A 84 14.41 17.08 -23.54
C ALA A 84 14.93 16.73 -24.94
N ARG A 85 15.06 15.43 -25.21
CA ARG A 85 15.17 14.94 -26.59
C ARG A 85 13.76 14.74 -27.12
N THR A 86 13.44 15.39 -28.23
CA THR A 86 12.18 15.14 -28.94
C THR A 86 12.09 13.67 -29.33
N GLY A 87 10.90 13.11 -29.19
CA GLY A 87 10.65 11.68 -29.34
C GLY A 87 9.19 11.43 -29.66
N ARG A 88 8.86 10.16 -29.91
CA ARG A 88 7.50 9.74 -30.23
C ARG A 88 6.91 8.98 -29.05
N TRP A 89 5.70 9.37 -28.65
CA TRP A 89 5.03 8.80 -27.49
C TRP A 89 3.73 8.12 -27.88
N LEU A 90 3.54 6.89 -27.41
CA LEU A 90 2.25 6.20 -27.46
C LEU A 90 1.50 6.47 -26.17
N LEU A 91 0.28 6.98 -26.27
CA LEU A 91 -0.59 7.29 -25.15
C LEU A 91 -1.77 6.32 -25.18
N LEU A 92 -1.88 5.48 -24.16
CA LEU A 92 -2.99 4.54 -23.97
C LEU A 92 -3.94 5.18 -22.97
N GLY A 93 -5.04 5.71 -23.50
CA GLY A 93 -5.78 6.75 -22.83
C GLY A 93 -6.79 6.30 -21.79
N ASP A 94 -7.33 7.32 -21.13
CA ASP A 94 -8.49 7.27 -20.25
C ASP A 94 -9.67 8.01 -20.89
N GLN A 95 -10.88 7.68 -20.48
CA GLN A 95 -12.13 8.32 -20.93
C GLN A 95 -12.36 9.70 -20.29
N GLN A 96 -11.54 10.09 -19.31
CA GLN A 96 -11.63 11.36 -18.57
C GLN A 96 -10.75 12.49 -19.17
N GLY A 97 -10.06 12.22 -20.28
CA GLY A 97 -9.24 13.20 -21.00
C GLY A 97 -7.86 13.48 -20.39
N GLY A 98 -7.37 12.65 -19.47
CA GLY A 98 -5.99 12.71 -18.98
C GLY A 98 -4.98 12.52 -20.10
N ALA A 99 -5.19 11.53 -20.97
CA ALA A 99 -4.36 11.25 -22.12
C ALA A 99 -4.31 12.43 -23.11
N GLN A 100 -5.44 13.13 -23.26
CA GLN A 100 -5.55 14.33 -24.07
C GLN A 100 -4.68 15.47 -23.51
N LYS A 101 -4.72 15.70 -22.19
CA LYS A 101 -3.86 16.69 -21.53
C LYS A 101 -2.38 16.36 -21.67
N VAL A 102 -2.01 15.08 -21.52
CA VAL A 102 -0.63 14.62 -21.71
C VAL A 102 -0.18 14.81 -23.15
N ARG A 103 -1.06 14.52 -24.12
CA ARG A 103 -0.81 14.79 -25.54
C ARG A 103 -0.47 16.25 -25.77
N ASP A 104 -1.35 17.14 -25.34
CA ASP A 104 -1.22 18.58 -25.59
C ASP A 104 0.09 19.13 -25.00
N LEU A 105 0.46 18.67 -23.80
CA LEU A 105 1.73 19.05 -23.16
C LEU A 105 2.95 18.53 -23.92
N LEU A 106 2.95 17.27 -24.34
CA LEU A 106 4.06 16.67 -25.09
C LEU A 106 4.24 17.33 -26.46
N GLU A 107 3.14 17.62 -27.15
CA GLU A 107 3.18 18.27 -28.47
C GLU A 107 3.67 19.72 -28.38
N GLN A 108 3.27 20.46 -27.34
CA GLN A 108 3.81 21.80 -27.05
C GLN A 108 5.33 21.78 -26.82
N GLN A 109 5.87 20.66 -26.33
CA GLN A 109 7.31 20.44 -26.13
C GLN A 109 8.02 19.88 -27.38
N GLY A 110 7.32 19.74 -28.51
CA GLY A 110 7.88 19.27 -29.77
C GLY A 110 7.97 17.75 -29.92
N HIS A 111 7.31 16.98 -29.05
CA HIS A 111 7.15 15.54 -29.24
C HIS A 111 6.06 15.23 -30.25
N THR A 112 6.11 14.02 -30.82
CA THR A 112 4.99 13.47 -31.60
C THR A 112 4.24 12.46 -30.77
N THR A 113 2.93 12.38 -30.92
CA THR A 113 2.11 11.45 -30.13
C THR A 113 1.24 10.56 -31.02
N VAL A 114 0.91 9.39 -30.50
CA VAL A 114 -0.14 8.51 -31.01
C VAL A 114 -1.06 8.23 -29.84
N LEU A 115 -2.33 8.62 -29.96
CA LEU A 115 -3.34 8.37 -28.93
C LEU A 115 -4.16 7.14 -29.31
N VAL A 116 -4.33 6.21 -28.37
CA VAL A 116 -5.16 5.03 -28.50
C VAL A 116 -6.14 5.02 -27.32
N GLU A 117 -7.43 5.08 -27.62
CA GLU A 117 -8.49 5.29 -26.63
C GLU A 117 -8.88 4.02 -25.86
N SER A 118 -8.44 2.85 -26.32
CA SER A 118 -8.84 1.55 -25.75
C SER A 118 -7.70 0.86 -25.02
N ALA A 119 -8.02 0.27 -23.86
CA ALA A 119 -7.20 -0.74 -23.21
C ALA A 119 -7.01 -1.99 -24.09
N PHE A 120 -6.04 -2.83 -23.75
CA PHE A 120 -5.74 -4.06 -24.49
C PHE A 120 -6.42 -5.28 -23.84
N PRO A 121 -7.52 -5.80 -24.42
CA PRO A 121 -8.22 -6.96 -23.88
C PRO A 121 -7.42 -8.26 -24.04
N ASP A 122 -6.50 -8.30 -25.00
CA ASP A 122 -5.65 -9.44 -25.31
C ASP A 122 -4.30 -9.00 -25.90
N LEU A 123 -3.38 -9.97 -25.99
CA LEU A 123 -2.05 -9.80 -26.55
C LEU A 123 -2.08 -9.39 -28.02
N ALA A 124 -2.99 -9.96 -28.82
CA ALA A 124 -3.07 -9.69 -30.26
C ALA A 124 -3.39 -8.22 -30.54
N THR A 125 -4.29 -7.63 -29.76
CA THR A 125 -4.65 -6.21 -29.85
C THR A 125 -3.47 -5.31 -29.48
N ALA A 126 -2.72 -5.66 -28.43
CA ALA A 126 -1.51 -4.94 -28.04
C ALA A 126 -0.44 -4.99 -29.15
N GLN A 127 -0.19 -6.17 -29.73
CA GLN A 127 0.75 -6.35 -30.84
C GLN A 127 0.36 -5.52 -32.07
N ALA A 128 -0.90 -5.60 -32.50
CA ALA A 128 -1.40 -4.84 -33.64
C ALA A 128 -1.25 -3.33 -33.43
N CYS A 129 -1.57 -2.86 -32.21
CA CYS A 129 -1.40 -1.46 -31.84
C CYS A 129 0.07 -1.01 -31.91
N LEU A 130 1.00 -1.79 -31.35
CA LEU A 130 2.43 -1.44 -31.39
C LEU A 130 2.98 -1.46 -32.83
N GLN A 131 2.56 -2.41 -33.66
CA GLN A 131 2.93 -2.47 -35.08
C GLN A 131 2.43 -1.24 -35.85
N GLN A 132 1.17 -0.86 -35.64
CA GLN A 132 0.58 0.32 -36.30
C GLN A 132 1.17 1.63 -35.78
N SER A 133 1.48 1.68 -34.50
CA SER A 133 2.10 2.84 -33.86
C SER A 133 3.53 3.03 -34.34
N GLY A 134 4.26 1.97 -34.71
CA GLY A 134 5.66 2.03 -35.11
C GLY A 134 6.60 2.41 -33.95
N PRO A 135 7.89 2.68 -34.24
CA PRO A 135 8.87 2.95 -33.20
C PRO A 135 8.51 4.16 -32.34
N CYS A 136 8.60 4.01 -31.03
CA CYS A 136 8.36 5.07 -30.05
C CYS A 136 9.48 5.10 -29.01
N THR A 137 9.67 6.27 -28.39
CA THR A 137 10.66 6.48 -27.31
C THR A 137 10.04 6.30 -25.93
N GLY A 138 8.71 6.36 -25.84
CA GLY A 138 7.99 6.18 -24.60
C GLY A 138 6.53 5.82 -24.80
N ILE A 139 5.96 5.20 -23.77
CA ILE A 139 4.57 4.76 -23.70
C ILE A 139 4.02 5.24 -22.35
N VAL A 140 2.87 5.91 -22.37
CA VAL A 140 2.14 6.30 -21.16
C VAL A 140 0.82 5.54 -21.14
N HIS A 141 0.57 4.78 -20.08
CA HIS A 141 -0.69 4.09 -19.85
C HIS A 141 -1.49 4.80 -18.77
N LEU A 142 -2.69 5.25 -19.15
CA LEU A 142 -3.60 6.02 -18.32
C LEU A 142 -4.94 5.30 -18.07
N GLY A 143 -5.16 4.10 -18.63
CA GLY A 143 -6.45 3.41 -18.56
C GLY A 143 -6.95 3.11 -17.13
N SER A 144 -6.06 3.11 -16.14
CA SER A 144 -6.42 2.98 -14.73
C SER A 144 -7.16 4.19 -14.15
N LEU A 145 -7.05 5.38 -14.75
CA LEU A 145 -7.71 6.60 -14.27
C LEU A 145 -9.25 6.51 -14.33
N ASP A 146 -9.78 5.66 -15.21
CA ASP A 146 -11.22 5.36 -15.30
C ASP A 146 -11.73 4.42 -14.20
N SER A 147 -10.94 4.20 -13.15
CA SER A 147 -11.19 3.17 -12.14
C SER A 147 -11.06 3.69 -10.70
N THR A 148 -11.32 4.99 -10.49
CA THR A 148 -11.27 5.65 -9.18
C THR A 148 -12.54 5.49 -8.35
N ALA A 149 -13.66 5.08 -8.95
CA ALA A 149 -14.89 4.75 -8.25
C ALA A 149 -15.30 3.32 -8.59
N CYS A 150 -15.31 2.44 -7.60
CA CYS A 150 -15.65 1.03 -7.76
C CYS A 150 -16.65 0.64 -6.67
N ALA A 151 -17.92 0.47 -7.05
CA ALA A 151 -19.00 0.14 -6.12
C ALA A 151 -19.46 -1.32 -6.24
N THR A 152 -19.18 -1.96 -7.37
CA THR A 152 -19.63 -3.33 -7.68
C THR A 152 -18.47 -4.23 -8.14
N LEU A 153 -18.70 -5.54 -8.16
CA LEU A 153 -17.74 -6.50 -8.73
C LEU A 153 -17.52 -6.26 -10.22
N ALA A 154 -18.54 -5.84 -10.96
CA ALA A 154 -18.41 -5.53 -12.38
C ALA A 154 -17.50 -4.31 -12.62
N ASP A 155 -17.57 -3.30 -11.73
CA ASP A 155 -16.66 -2.15 -11.78
C ASP A 155 -15.21 -2.57 -11.51
N LEU A 156 -15.01 -3.50 -10.57
CA LEU A 156 -13.69 -4.03 -10.23
C LEU A 156 -13.08 -4.84 -11.39
N ASP A 157 -13.88 -5.70 -12.02
CA ASP A 157 -13.44 -6.44 -13.20
C ASP A 157 -13.07 -5.49 -14.33
N ALA A 158 -13.90 -4.48 -14.58
CA ALA A 158 -13.61 -3.47 -15.60
C ALA A 158 -12.33 -2.67 -15.28
N ALA A 159 -12.08 -2.36 -14.01
CA ALA A 159 -10.84 -1.74 -13.55
C ALA A 159 -9.60 -2.60 -13.78
N HIS A 160 -9.69 -3.91 -13.49
CA HIS A 160 -8.61 -4.86 -13.76
C HIS A 160 -8.31 -5.00 -15.25
N GLN A 161 -9.35 -5.05 -16.09
CA GLN A 161 -9.24 -5.11 -17.54
C GLN A 161 -8.54 -3.87 -18.10
N ARG A 162 -8.97 -2.67 -17.68
CA ARG A 162 -8.37 -1.41 -18.14
C ARG A 162 -6.95 -1.19 -17.62
N GLY A 163 -6.65 -1.63 -16.40
CA GLY A 163 -5.35 -1.45 -15.75
C GLY A 163 -4.43 -2.65 -15.94
N CYS A 164 -4.41 -3.53 -14.94
CA CYS A 164 -3.43 -4.61 -14.79
C CYS A 164 -3.36 -5.54 -16.01
N ILE A 165 -4.50 -5.98 -16.53
CA ILE A 165 -4.56 -6.92 -17.67
C ILE A 165 -4.08 -6.24 -18.96
N SER A 166 -4.54 -5.01 -19.22
CA SER A 166 -4.06 -4.24 -20.37
C SER A 166 -2.54 -4.02 -20.33
N VAL A 167 -1.97 -3.75 -19.16
CA VAL A 167 -0.53 -3.54 -19.01
C VAL A 167 0.25 -4.85 -19.16
N LEU A 168 -0.28 -5.97 -18.67
CA LEU A 168 0.30 -7.29 -18.90
C LEU A 168 0.43 -7.58 -20.40
N HIS A 169 -0.65 -7.42 -21.16
CA HIS A 169 -0.62 -7.65 -22.61
C HIS A 169 0.32 -6.70 -23.34
N LEU A 170 0.39 -5.43 -22.91
CA LEU A 170 1.36 -4.46 -23.44
C LEU A 170 2.81 -4.93 -23.22
N VAL A 171 3.16 -5.33 -21.99
CA VAL A 171 4.52 -5.75 -21.66
C VAL A 171 4.91 -7.04 -22.40
N GLN A 172 3.99 -8.00 -22.48
CA GLN A 172 4.18 -9.22 -23.29
C GLN A 172 4.45 -8.87 -24.76
N ALA A 173 3.65 -7.99 -25.36
CA ALA A 173 3.86 -7.55 -26.74
C ALA A 173 5.20 -6.81 -26.92
N LEU A 174 5.60 -5.97 -25.95
CA LEU A 174 6.88 -5.26 -25.99
C LEU A 174 8.08 -6.21 -25.93
N ALA A 175 8.00 -7.26 -25.12
CA ALA A 175 9.06 -8.26 -24.96
C ALA A 175 9.33 -9.04 -26.26
N GLU A 176 8.32 -9.18 -27.13
CA GLU A 176 8.43 -9.94 -28.39
C GLU A 176 8.99 -9.14 -29.56
N ILE A 177 8.90 -7.80 -29.55
CA ILE A 177 9.24 -6.93 -30.70
C ILE A 177 10.76 -6.80 -30.92
N GLY A 178 11.61 -7.13 -29.95
CA GLY A 178 13.06 -7.13 -30.11
C GLY A 178 13.64 -5.73 -30.44
N TRP A 179 13.34 -4.75 -29.60
CA TRP A 179 13.72 -3.34 -29.78
C TRP A 179 15.24 -3.14 -29.76
N SER A 180 15.75 -2.25 -30.61
CA SER A 180 17.14 -1.76 -30.49
C SER A 180 17.33 -0.88 -29.26
N GLU A 181 16.32 -0.05 -28.95
CA GLU A 181 16.19 0.69 -27.70
C GLU A 181 14.74 0.56 -27.24
N ALA A 182 14.53 -0.05 -26.07
CA ALA A 182 13.19 -0.26 -25.55
C ALA A 182 12.55 1.08 -25.11
N PRO A 183 11.27 1.31 -25.42
CA PRO A 183 10.58 2.52 -25.01
C PRO A 183 10.46 2.56 -23.49
N ARG A 184 10.54 3.77 -22.94
CA ARG A 184 10.19 4.02 -21.54
C ARG A 184 8.70 3.70 -21.31
N LEU A 185 8.36 2.94 -20.28
CA LEU A 185 6.98 2.73 -19.84
C LEU A 185 6.64 3.63 -18.65
N VAL A 186 5.51 4.34 -18.72
CA VAL A 186 4.96 5.14 -17.61
C VAL A 186 3.54 4.67 -17.33
N LEU A 187 3.26 4.30 -16.09
CA LEU A 187 1.94 3.86 -15.64
C LEU A 187 1.37 4.92 -14.70
N VAL A 188 0.20 5.46 -15.07
CA VAL A 188 -0.45 6.54 -14.33
C VAL A 188 -1.60 5.99 -13.51
N THR A 189 -1.63 6.35 -12.23
CA THR A 189 -2.67 5.96 -11.28
C THR A 189 -3.20 7.18 -10.54
N GLN A 190 -4.40 7.08 -9.97
CA GLN A 190 -4.99 8.16 -9.17
C GLN A 190 -5.63 7.63 -7.89
N GLY A 191 -5.37 8.29 -6.76
CA GLY A 191 -6.05 8.05 -5.49
C GLY A 191 -5.73 6.71 -4.84
N VAL A 192 -4.66 6.02 -5.25
CA VAL A 192 -4.30 4.68 -4.77
C VAL A 192 -3.63 4.73 -3.40
N ARG A 193 -3.08 5.89 -3.01
CA ARG A 193 -2.41 6.11 -1.73
C ARG A 193 -2.63 7.52 -1.23
N SER A 194 -2.68 7.68 0.09
CA SER A 194 -2.60 8.98 0.73
C SER A 194 -1.14 9.40 0.88
N VAL A 195 -0.81 10.62 0.45
CA VAL A 195 0.51 11.23 0.72
C VAL A 195 0.44 12.10 1.99
N ASP A 196 -0.73 12.66 2.29
CA ASP A 196 -1.03 13.45 3.49
C ASP A 196 -2.19 12.83 4.28
N ASP A 197 -2.31 13.08 5.58
CA ASP A 197 -3.35 12.47 6.44
C ASP A 197 -4.80 12.79 6.00
N ASP A 198 -4.99 13.84 5.19
CA ASP A 198 -6.31 14.32 4.77
C ASP A 198 -6.81 13.77 3.41
N ASN A 199 -6.00 13.01 2.66
CA ASN A 199 -6.40 12.56 1.32
C ASN A 199 -7.18 11.24 1.37
N GLN A 200 -8.38 11.22 0.80
CA GLN A 200 -9.17 9.99 0.75
C GLN A 200 -8.62 9.00 -0.29
N ILE A 201 -8.39 7.76 0.13
CA ILE A 201 -8.02 6.67 -0.77
C ILE A 201 -9.27 6.28 -1.57
N THR A 202 -9.30 6.65 -2.84
CA THR A 202 -10.42 6.42 -3.76
C THR A 202 -10.08 5.35 -4.80
N GLY A 203 -8.83 5.25 -5.21
CA GLY A 203 -8.36 4.39 -6.30
C GLY A 203 -7.93 2.98 -5.90
N VAL A 204 -8.48 2.38 -4.84
CA VAL A 204 -8.03 1.05 -4.35
C VAL A 204 -8.06 -0.02 -5.45
N ALA A 205 -9.03 0.03 -6.36
CA ALA A 205 -9.15 -0.89 -7.49
C ALA A 205 -7.94 -0.86 -8.45
N GLN A 206 -7.11 0.18 -8.40
CA GLN A 206 -5.89 0.32 -9.20
C GLN A 206 -4.66 -0.28 -8.50
N SER A 207 -4.77 -0.66 -7.22
CA SER A 207 -3.64 -1.18 -6.42
C SER A 207 -2.87 -2.35 -7.05
N PRO A 208 -3.52 -3.33 -7.74
CA PRO A 208 -2.80 -4.40 -8.41
C PRO A 208 -1.79 -3.90 -9.45
N LEU A 209 -2.07 -2.77 -10.10
CA LEU A 209 -1.15 -2.17 -11.08
C LEU A 209 0.15 -1.68 -10.41
N LEU A 210 0.11 -1.24 -9.16
CA LEU A 210 1.32 -0.86 -8.41
C LEU A 210 2.22 -2.07 -8.15
N GLY A 211 1.62 -3.23 -7.84
CA GLY A 211 2.33 -4.50 -7.69
C GLY A 211 2.95 -4.94 -9.01
N LEU A 212 2.16 -4.94 -10.08
CA LEU A 212 2.64 -5.30 -11.43
C LEU A 212 3.76 -4.38 -11.89
N GLY A 213 3.66 -3.07 -11.70
CA GLY A 213 4.69 -2.11 -12.06
C GLY A 213 6.04 -2.40 -11.41
N ARG A 214 6.05 -2.82 -10.13
CA ARG A 214 7.28 -3.24 -9.42
C ARG A 214 7.88 -4.52 -10.00
N VAL A 215 7.04 -5.47 -10.41
CA VAL A 215 7.51 -6.69 -11.09
C VAL A 215 8.14 -6.32 -12.43
N ILE A 216 7.49 -5.48 -13.23
CA ILE A 216 8.02 -5.00 -14.52
C ILE A 216 9.38 -4.30 -14.34
N GLN A 217 9.53 -3.46 -13.31
CA GLN A 217 10.81 -2.79 -13.01
C GLN A 217 11.95 -3.78 -12.75
N ASN A 218 11.65 -4.94 -12.17
CA ASN A 218 12.65 -5.97 -11.85
C ASN A 218 12.91 -6.93 -13.03
N GLU A 219 11.86 -7.34 -13.75
CA GLU A 219 11.96 -8.34 -14.82
C GLU A 219 12.31 -7.72 -16.18
N HIS A 220 11.94 -6.46 -16.41
CA HIS A 220 12.17 -5.72 -17.66
C HIS A 220 12.78 -4.32 -17.38
N PRO A 221 13.98 -4.24 -16.78
CA PRO A 221 14.60 -2.97 -16.39
C PRO A 221 14.85 -2.01 -17.58
N ASP A 222 15.05 -2.57 -18.77
CA ASP A 222 15.20 -1.89 -20.05
C ASP A 222 13.98 -1.06 -20.45
N LEU A 223 12.77 -1.41 -19.99
CA LEU A 223 11.56 -0.60 -20.15
C LEU A 223 11.55 0.65 -19.27
N ARG A 224 12.47 0.79 -18.30
CA ARG A 224 12.58 1.96 -17.40
C ARG A 224 11.21 2.35 -16.80
N CYS A 225 10.47 1.34 -16.39
CA CYS A 225 9.08 1.48 -15.96
C CYS A 225 8.96 2.46 -14.79
N THR A 226 8.14 3.50 -14.93
CA THR A 226 7.88 4.51 -13.90
C THR A 226 6.42 4.44 -13.47
N LEU A 227 6.17 4.36 -12.16
CA LEU A 227 4.84 4.51 -11.58
C LEU A 227 4.64 5.98 -11.19
N VAL A 228 3.57 6.61 -11.67
CA VAL A 228 3.17 7.97 -11.31
C VAL A 228 1.79 7.92 -10.68
N GLY A 229 1.68 8.40 -9.44
CA GLY A 229 0.42 8.51 -8.72
C GLY A 229 0.11 9.96 -8.39
N HIS A 230 -1.15 10.36 -8.51
CA HIS A 230 -1.69 11.62 -8.02
C HIS A 230 -2.89 11.37 -7.09
#